data_AF-A0A917P2M4-F1
#
_entry.id   AF-A0A917P2M4-F1
#
_cell.length_a   1.000
_cell.length_b   1.000
_cell.length_c   1.000
_cell.angle_alpha   90.00
_cell.angle_beta   90.00
_cell.angle_gamma   90.00
#
_symmetry.space_group_name_H-M   'P 1'
#
loop_
_entity.id
_entity.type
_entity.pdbx_description
1 polymer ?
#
loop_
_entity_poly.entity_id
_entity_poly.type
_entity_poly.pdbx_seq_one_letter_code
_entity_poly.pdbx_strand_id
1 'polypeptide(L)'
;MSDKHEFGQWEFIGRRGGEVVTLVRGSVIAAVPEAKQAAEEAGQELRFDFRDDRAVLDMLRRRHLDEEDMFKAGFAHGVPLALVGFGVVIYWGGVAQYWETAAARNVYLTAAAAVVATQLFFFVRSALLHWGDPVQQNLRARARKYREIAHLARRGGADVPAHYPHYGPYPFAAKFHPEVADREPYESEGADDR
;
A
#
# COMPACT_ATOMS: atom_id res chain seq x y z
N MET A 1 -3.12 -11.72 -16.90
CA MET A 1 -2.22 -10.93 -17.76
C MET A 1 -1.28 -10.19 -16.84
N SER A 2 -0.01 -10.60 -16.81
CA SER A 2 1.03 -9.91 -16.05
C SER A 2 1.69 -8.96 -17.03
N ASP A 3 1.24 -7.70 -17.04
CA ASP A 3 2.00 -6.65 -17.69
C ASP A 3 3.23 -6.41 -16.84
N LYS A 4 4.35 -7.08 -17.16
CA LYS A 4 5.68 -6.57 -16.80
C LYS A 4 5.85 -5.28 -17.59
N HIS A 5 5.31 -4.17 -17.09
CA HIS A 5 5.77 -2.86 -17.51
C HIS A 5 7.24 -2.79 -17.10
N GLU A 6 8.13 -2.95 -18.07
CA GLU A 6 9.53 -2.59 -17.87
C GLU A 6 9.57 -1.08 -17.65
N PHE A 7 9.68 -0.67 -16.39
CA PHE A 7 9.92 0.72 -16.06
C PHE A 7 11.23 1.14 -16.72
N GLY A 8 11.24 2.32 -17.35
CA GLY A 8 12.49 2.98 -17.72
C GLY A 8 13.41 3.12 -16.51
N GLN A 9 14.71 3.33 -16.75
CA GLN A 9 15.75 3.28 -15.71
C GLN A 9 15.45 4.15 -14.46
N TRP A 10 14.69 5.23 -14.62
CA TRP A 10 14.35 6.20 -13.57
C TRP A 10 12.84 6.35 -13.34
N GLU A 11 12.05 5.40 -13.84
CA GLU A 11 10.59 5.47 -13.80
C GLU A 11 10.01 4.58 -12.69
N PHE A 12 8.87 5.01 -12.16
CA PHE A 12 8.08 4.28 -11.19
C PHE A 12 6.59 4.66 -11.31
N ILE A 13 5.71 3.84 -10.72
CA ILE A 13 4.30 4.17 -10.57
C ILE A 13 4.03 4.66 -9.16
N GLY A 14 3.56 5.90 -9.05
CA GLY A 14 3.21 6.50 -7.76
C GLY A 14 2.00 5.83 -7.11
N ARG A 15 0.94 5.50 -7.84
CA ARG A 15 -0.28 4.91 -7.26
C ARG A 15 -0.76 3.80 -8.16
N ARG A 16 -1.35 2.74 -7.60
CA ARG A 16 -1.96 1.66 -8.39
C ARG A 16 -2.92 2.22 -9.45
N GLY A 17 -2.71 1.81 -10.71
CA GLY A 17 -3.46 2.29 -11.87
C GLY A 17 -3.19 3.75 -12.25
N GLY A 18 -2.15 4.36 -11.68
CA GLY A 18 -1.70 5.71 -12.00
C GLY A 18 -0.68 5.74 -13.13
N GLU A 19 -0.34 6.94 -13.56
CA GLU A 19 0.65 7.18 -14.62
C GLU A 19 2.06 6.79 -14.17
N VAL A 20 2.88 6.41 -15.14
CA VAL A 20 4.32 6.24 -14.96
C VAL A 20 4.94 7.62 -14.80
N VAL A 21 5.76 7.78 -13.76
CA VAL A 21 6.40 9.05 -13.41
C VAL A 21 7.90 8.85 -13.30
N THR A 22 8.66 9.83 -13.78
CA THR A 22 10.11 9.88 -13.62
C THR A 22 10.48 10.36 -12.22
N LEU A 23 11.47 9.70 -11.60
CA LEU A 23 12.05 10.12 -10.34
C LEU A 23 12.61 11.54 -10.45
N VAL A 24 12.17 12.41 -9.53
CA VAL A 24 12.84 13.69 -9.30
C VAL A 24 14.16 13.41 -8.60
N ARG A 25 15.26 13.79 -9.25
CA ARG A 25 16.62 13.60 -8.70
C ARG A 25 16.75 14.26 -7.33
N GLY A 26 17.44 13.57 -6.43
CA GLY A 26 17.74 14.01 -5.08
C GLY A 26 18.52 15.31 -5.07
N SER A 27 19.31 15.60 -6.11
CA SER A 27 19.97 16.90 -6.28
C SER A 27 19.00 18.08 -6.41
N VAL A 28 17.83 17.87 -7.03
CA VAL A 28 16.76 18.89 -7.17
C VAL A 28 16.09 19.12 -5.82
N ILE A 29 15.82 18.04 -5.09
CA ILE A 29 15.23 18.10 -3.74
C ILE A 29 16.21 18.78 -2.76
N ALA A 30 17.49 18.38 -2.79
CA ALA A 30 18.53 18.86 -1.90
C ALA A 30 19.01 20.30 -2.21
N ALA A 31 18.62 20.86 -3.36
CA ALA A 31 18.87 22.26 -3.67
C ALA A 31 18.09 23.21 -2.73
N VAL A 32 17.01 22.71 -2.10
CA VAL A 32 16.27 23.43 -1.05
C VAL A 32 16.86 23.05 0.31
N PRO A 33 17.49 23.98 1.05
CA PRO A 33 18.19 23.67 2.31
C PRO A 33 17.30 22.99 3.36
N GLU A 34 16.06 23.46 3.51
CA GLU A 34 15.09 22.88 4.45
C GLU A 34 14.75 21.43 4.10
N ALA A 35 14.58 21.13 2.80
CA ALA A 35 14.29 19.77 2.34
C ALA A 35 15.51 18.86 2.48
N LYS A 36 16.71 19.38 2.24
CA LYS A 36 17.96 18.66 2.48
C LYS A 36 18.12 18.28 3.96
N GLN A 37 17.92 19.24 4.87
CA GLN A 37 18.02 18.98 6.30
C GLN A 37 16.96 17.96 6.74
N ALA A 38 15.72 18.11 6.29
CA ALA A 38 14.65 17.16 6.57
C ALA A 38 14.97 15.75 6.06
N ALA A 39 15.62 15.62 4.90
CA ALA A 39 16.06 14.34 4.35
C ALA A 39 17.17 13.70 5.20
N GLU A 40 18.11 14.49 5.72
CA GLU A 40 19.20 14.02 6.57
C GLU A 40 18.69 13.56 7.95
N GLU A 41 17.83 14.36 8.59
CA GLU A 41 17.20 14.01 9.87
C GLU A 41 16.32 12.76 9.73
N ALA A 42 15.49 12.71 8.70
CA ALA A 42 14.67 11.54 8.38
C ALA A 42 15.52 10.30 8.08
N GLY A 43 16.67 10.47 7.43
CA GLY A 43 17.55 9.36 7.11
C GLY A 43 18.17 8.71 8.33
N GLN A 44 18.46 9.51 9.38
CA GLN A 44 18.87 8.99 10.68
C GLN A 44 17.70 8.29 11.40
N GLU A 45 16.51 8.90 11.39
CA GLU A 45 15.30 8.35 12.04
C GLU A 45 14.90 6.99 11.45
N LEU A 46 14.89 6.89 10.11
CA LEU A 46 14.34 5.75 9.37
C LEU A 46 15.42 4.81 8.78
N ARG A 47 16.69 5.08 9.08
CA ARG A 47 17.88 4.36 8.58
C ARG A 47 17.85 4.17 7.07
N PHE A 48 17.65 5.27 6.34
CA PHE A 48 17.48 5.26 4.89
C PHE A 48 18.06 6.51 4.25
N ASP A 49 18.88 6.38 3.21
CA ASP A 49 19.43 7.56 2.52
C ASP A 49 18.45 8.10 1.48
N PHE A 50 17.70 9.14 1.86
CA PHE A 50 16.77 9.84 0.95
C PHE A 50 17.46 10.65 -0.15
N ARG A 51 18.80 10.74 -0.14
CA ARG A 51 19.59 11.45 -1.16
C ARG A 51 20.17 10.51 -2.21
N ASP A 52 20.13 9.19 -1.96
CA ASP A 52 20.48 8.18 -2.96
C ASP A 52 19.28 7.91 -3.87
N ASP A 53 19.36 8.43 -5.09
CA ASP A 53 18.32 8.27 -6.12
C ASP A 53 18.01 6.81 -6.43
N ARG A 54 19.00 5.91 -6.34
CA ARG A 54 18.78 4.47 -6.60
C ARG A 54 18.02 3.83 -5.45
N ALA A 55 18.41 4.12 -4.21
CA ALA A 55 17.70 3.63 -3.03
C ALA A 55 16.26 4.14 -3.01
N VAL A 56 16.04 5.43 -3.30
CA VAL A 56 14.70 6.03 -3.40
C VAL A 56 13.89 5.35 -4.50
N LEU A 57 14.45 5.18 -5.70
CA LEU A 57 13.74 4.54 -6.82
C LEU A 57 13.32 3.11 -6.48
N ASP A 58 14.22 2.30 -5.92
CA ASP A 58 13.93 0.94 -5.52
C ASP A 58 12.83 0.89 -4.45
N MET A 59 12.93 1.74 -3.44
CA MET A 59 11.89 1.91 -2.42
C MET A 59 10.53 2.23 -3.07
N LEU A 60 10.48 3.17 -4.03
CA LEU A 60 9.23 3.55 -4.71
C LEU A 60 8.62 2.40 -5.51
N ARG A 61 9.45 1.62 -6.20
CA ARG A 61 9.01 0.44 -6.98
C ARG A 61 8.49 -0.67 -6.08
N ARG A 62 9.21 -1.01 -5.01
CA ARG A 62 8.73 -1.98 -4.02
C ARG A 62 7.43 -1.54 -3.37
N ARG A 63 7.30 -0.24 -3.11
CA ARG A 63 6.10 0.33 -2.52
C ARG A 63 4.90 0.26 -3.47
N HIS A 64 5.11 0.33 -4.78
CA HIS A 64 4.06 0.03 -5.75
C HIS A 64 3.60 -1.43 -5.67
N LEU A 65 4.55 -2.38 -5.61
CA LEU A 65 4.23 -3.81 -5.44
C LEU A 65 3.46 -4.08 -4.13
N ASP A 66 3.87 -3.46 -3.03
CA ASP A 66 3.14 -3.54 -1.75
C ASP A 66 1.70 -3.02 -1.86
N GLU A 67 1.48 -1.90 -2.58
CA GLU A 67 0.13 -1.37 -2.82
C GLU A 67 -0.71 -2.34 -3.67
N GLU A 68 -0.12 -3.00 -4.67
CA GLU A 68 -0.82 -4.00 -5.47
C GLU A 68 -1.22 -5.22 -4.64
N ASP A 69 -0.31 -5.75 -3.84
CA ASP A 69 -0.54 -6.95 -3.03
C ASP A 69 -1.57 -6.68 -1.93
N MET A 70 -1.49 -5.53 -1.28
CA MET A 70 -2.50 -5.09 -0.32
C MET A 70 -3.87 -4.92 -0.98
N PHE A 71 -3.92 -4.41 -2.20
CA PHE A 71 -5.18 -4.32 -2.94
C PHE A 71 -5.73 -5.69 -3.34
N LYS A 72 -4.89 -6.59 -3.88
CA LYS A 72 -5.29 -7.96 -4.25
C LYS A 72 -5.85 -8.69 -3.03
N ALA A 73 -5.20 -8.59 -1.88
CA ALA A 73 -5.65 -9.17 -0.62
C ALA A 73 -6.98 -8.56 -0.13
N GLY A 74 -7.10 -7.23 -0.17
CA GLY A 74 -8.35 -6.53 0.17
C GLY A 74 -9.51 -6.91 -0.74
N PHE A 75 -9.26 -7.07 -2.04
CA PHE A 75 -10.28 -7.47 -3.02
C PHE A 75 -10.72 -8.94 -2.82
N ALA A 76 -9.76 -9.85 -2.60
CA ALA A 76 -10.02 -11.28 -2.43
C ALA A 76 -10.96 -11.59 -1.25
N HIS A 77 -10.91 -10.79 -0.19
CA HIS A 77 -11.77 -10.97 0.98
C HIS A 77 -12.93 -9.98 1.06
N GLY A 78 -12.72 -8.74 0.60
CA GLY A 78 -13.72 -7.68 0.65
C GLY A 78 -14.89 -7.91 -0.31
N VAL A 79 -14.64 -8.41 -1.52
CA VAL A 79 -15.71 -8.67 -2.50
C VAL A 79 -16.63 -9.79 -2.05
N PRO A 80 -16.14 -10.98 -1.64
CA PRO A 80 -17.00 -12.01 -1.08
C PRO A 80 -17.79 -11.53 0.14
N LEU A 81 -17.15 -10.81 1.06
CA LEU A 81 -17.82 -10.26 2.24
C LEU A 81 -18.93 -9.28 1.84
N ALA A 82 -18.72 -8.41 0.84
CA ALA A 82 -19.72 -7.48 0.35
C ALA A 82 -20.88 -8.20 -0.33
N LEU A 83 -20.61 -9.21 -1.16
CA LEU A 83 -21.65 -10.01 -1.82
C LEU A 83 -22.48 -10.82 -0.82
N VAL A 84 -21.82 -11.47 0.13
CA VAL A 84 -22.50 -12.19 1.22
C VAL A 84 -23.30 -11.22 2.08
N GLY A 85 -22.72 -10.10 2.50
CA GLY A 85 -23.40 -9.09 3.29
C GLY A 85 -24.62 -8.52 2.57
N PHE A 86 -24.49 -8.21 1.28
CA PHE A 86 -25.60 -7.72 0.44
C PHE A 86 -26.68 -8.78 0.25
N GLY A 87 -26.31 -10.02 -0.04
CA GLY A 87 -27.23 -11.15 -0.16
C GLY A 87 -27.97 -11.40 1.16
N VAL A 88 -27.26 -11.35 2.29
CA VAL A 88 -27.87 -11.40 3.62
C VAL A 88 -28.84 -10.24 3.77
N VAL A 89 -28.47 -8.98 3.52
CA VAL A 89 -29.37 -7.83 3.70
C VAL A 89 -30.63 -7.92 2.83
N ILE A 90 -30.50 -8.24 1.54
CA ILE A 90 -31.66 -8.34 0.63
C ILE A 90 -32.55 -9.52 0.99
N TYR A 91 -31.96 -10.69 1.24
CA TYR A 91 -32.74 -11.88 1.58
C TYR A 91 -33.39 -11.78 2.97
N TRP A 92 -32.69 -11.19 3.93
CA TRP A 92 -33.13 -10.98 5.30
C TRP A 92 -34.20 -9.89 5.40
N GLY A 93 -33.98 -8.74 4.76
CA GLY A 93 -34.92 -7.62 4.72
C GLY A 93 -36.11 -7.86 3.79
N GLY A 94 -36.01 -8.77 2.82
CA GLY A 94 -37.06 -9.06 1.84
C GLY A 94 -37.86 -10.32 2.12
N VAL A 95 -37.21 -11.47 2.37
CA VAL A 95 -37.83 -12.79 2.18
C VAL A 95 -38.04 -13.54 3.50
N ALA A 96 -37.05 -13.50 4.40
CA ALA A 96 -37.09 -14.27 5.65
C ALA A 96 -38.20 -13.84 6.63
N GLN A 97 -38.71 -12.61 6.50
CA GLN A 97 -39.86 -12.12 7.28
C GLN A 97 -41.18 -12.85 6.95
N TYR A 98 -41.25 -13.52 5.81
CA TYR A 98 -42.45 -14.27 5.37
C TYR A 98 -42.36 -15.76 5.68
N TRP A 99 -41.35 -16.22 6.42
CA TRP A 99 -41.19 -17.64 6.76
C TRP A 99 -42.10 -18.05 7.92
N GLU A 100 -42.90 -19.10 7.72
CA GLU A 100 -43.96 -19.51 8.67
C GLU A 100 -43.43 -20.19 9.95
N THR A 101 -42.23 -20.80 9.94
CA THR A 101 -41.71 -21.52 11.10
C THR A 101 -40.45 -20.89 11.69
N ALA A 102 -40.49 -20.62 13.00
CA ALA A 102 -39.37 -20.06 13.75
C ALA A 102 -38.11 -20.94 13.70
N ALA A 103 -38.27 -22.27 13.59
CA ALA A 103 -37.16 -23.21 13.50
C ALA A 103 -36.35 -23.05 12.20
N ALA A 104 -37.01 -23.01 11.04
CA ALA A 104 -36.35 -22.80 9.76
C ALA A 104 -35.63 -21.45 9.70
N ARG A 105 -36.29 -20.41 10.22
CA ARG A 105 -35.70 -19.07 10.35
C ARG A 105 -34.43 -19.09 11.20
N ASN A 106 -34.45 -19.75 12.35
CA ASN A 106 -33.30 -19.80 13.26
C ASN A 106 -32.12 -20.59 12.66
N VAL A 107 -32.36 -21.74 12.04
CA VAL A 107 -31.30 -22.54 11.37
C VAL A 107 -30.62 -21.71 10.27
N TYR A 108 -31.41 -21.01 9.45
CA TYR A 108 -30.88 -20.14 8.41
C TYR A 108 -30.05 -18.99 8.99
N LEU A 109 -30.54 -18.32 10.04
CA LEU A 109 -29.81 -17.22 10.70
C LEU A 109 -28.49 -17.69 11.30
N THR A 110 -28.46 -18.86 11.93
CA THR A 110 -27.22 -19.42 12.47
C THR A 110 -26.21 -19.73 11.36
N ALA A 111 -26.66 -20.30 10.23
CA ALA A 111 -25.80 -20.56 9.08
C ALA A 111 -25.26 -19.26 8.47
N ALA A 112 -26.12 -18.26 8.26
CA ALA A 112 -25.72 -16.96 7.71
C ALA A 112 -24.72 -16.22 8.63
N ALA A 113 -24.99 -16.20 9.94
CA ALA A 113 -24.08 -15.62 10.92
C ALA A 113 -22.72 -16.32 10.92
N ALA A 114 -22.69 -17.65 10.81
CA ALA A 114 -21.45 -18.40 10.68
C ALA A 114 -20.66 -18.00 9.42
N VAL A 115 -21.32 -17.90 8.26
CA VAL A 115 -20.66 -17.48 7.01
C VAL A 115 -20.09 -16.07 7.12
N VAL A 116 -20.86 -15.11 7.64
CA VAL A 116 -20.39 -13.72 7.83
C VAL A 116 -19.21 -13.68 8.80
N ALA A 117 -19.29 -14.39 9.93
CA ALA A 117 -18.21 -14.44 10.91
C ALA A 117 -16.93 -15.06 10.32
N THR A 118 -17.05 -16.14 9.54
CA THR A 118 -15.92 -16.76 8.85
C THR A 118 -15.28 -15.81 7.82
N GLN A 119 -16.09 -15.15 6.99
CA GLN A 119 -15.60 -14.17 6.01
C GLN A 119 -14.90 -12.98 6.70
N LEU A 120 -15.50 -12.44 7.76
CA LEU A 120 -14.93 -11.36 8.55
C LEU A 120 -13.60 -11.79 9.19
N PHE A 121 -13.53 -13.01 9.73
CA PHE A 121 -12.30 -13.56 10.30
C PHE A 121 -11.17 -13.63 9.25
N PHE A 122 -11.45 -14.16 8.05
CA PHE A 122 -10.44 -14.21 6.98
C PHE A 122 -10.04 -12.82 6.49
N PHE A 123 -10.99 -11.89 6.37
CA PHE A 123 -10.70 -10.50 6.03
C PHE A 123 -9.76 -9.85 7.06
N VAL A 124 -10.08 -9.95 8.35
CA VAL A 124 -9.25 -9.39 9.44
C VAL A 124 -7.88 -10.07 9.47
N ARG A 125 -7.82 -11.39 9.35
CA ARG A 125 -6.55 -12.12 9.31
C ARG A 125 -5.67 -11.67 8.15
N SER A 126 -6.24 -11.55 6.95
CA SER A 126 -5.52 -11.04 5.77
C SER A 126 -5.05 -9.61 5.98
N ALA A 127 -5.92 -8.74 6.51
CA ALA A 127 -5.55 -7.36 6.82
C ALA A 127 -4.38 -7.32 7.81
N LEU A 128 -4.39 -8.11 8.88
CA LEU A 128 -3.30 -8.19 9.84
C LEU A 128 -1.99 -8.68 9.21
N LEU A 129 -2.04 -9.67 8.32
CA LEU A 129 -0.85 -10.20 7.65
C LEU A 129 -0.21 -9.17 6.71
N HIS A 130 -1.01 -8.48 5.89
CA HIS A 130 -0.49 -7.52 4.91
C HIS A 130 -0.23 -6.12 5.51
N TRP A 131 -1.07 -5.68 6.45
CA TRP A 131 -0.91 -4.36 7.08
C TRP A 131 0.08 -4.41 8.24
N GLY A 132 0.15 -5.53 8.96
CA GLY A 132 0.98 -5.71 10.15
C GLY A 132 2.44 -6.08 9.88
N ASP A 133 2.81 -6.45 8.65
CA ASP A 133 4.19 -6.81 8.30
C ASP A 133 5.15 -5.63 8.58
N PRO A 134 6.04 -5.73 9.58
CA PRO A 134 6.93 -4.64 9.98
C PRO A 134 7.85 -4.17 8.85
N VAL A 135 8.27 -5.06 7.95
CA VAL A 135 9.13 -4.70 6.80
C VAL A 135 8.37 -3.79 5.85
N GLN A 136 7.11 -4.14 5.56
CA GLN A 136 6.25 -3.30 4.72
C GLN A 136 5.87 -2.00 5.43
N GLN A 137 5.74 -2.01 6.76
CA GLN A 137 5.51 -0.79 7.53
C GLN A 137 6.71 0.16 7.47
N ASN A 138 7.95 -0.35 7.52
CA ASN A 138 9.17 0.44 7.31
C ASN A 138 9.21 1.05 5.90
N LEU A 139 8.90 0.26 4.88
CA LEU A 139 8.79 0.73 3.50
C LEU A 139 7.77 1.86 3.36
N ARG A 140 6.57 1.70 3.94
CA ARG A 140 5.51 2.71 3.93
C ARG A 140 5.90 3.96 4.71
N ALA A 141 6.60 3.83 5.84
CA ALA A 141 7.11 4.95 6.63
C ALA A 141 8.11 5.79 5.82
N ARG A 142 9.05 5.15 5.14
CA ARG A 142 10.03 5.82 4.28
C ARG A 142 9.37 6.49 3.08
N ALA A 143 8.47 5.80 2.38
CA ALA A 143 7.75 6.38 1.25
C ALA A 143 6.89 7.59 1.65
N ARG A 144 6.24 7.53 2.82
CA ARG A 144 5.50 8.66 3.40
C ARG A 144 6.44 9.84 3.66
N LYS A 145 7.57 9.61 4.34
CA LYS A 145 8.53 10.68 4.67
C LYS A 145 9.16 11.28 3.42
N TYR A 146 9.50 10.47 2.41
CA TYR A 146 9.95 10.97 1.10
C TYR A 146 8.90 11.88 0.45
N ARG A 147 7.61 11.54 0.55
CA ARG A 147 6.52 12.43 0.10
C ARG A 147 6.59 13.79 0.79
N GLU A 148 6.70 13.78 2.11
CA GLU A 148 6.76 15.00 2.94
C GLU A 148 7.97 15.87 2.56
N ILE A 149 9.13 15.25 2.35
CA ILE A 149 10.37 15.91 1.88
C ILE A 149 10.18 16.51 0.47
N ALA A 150 9.60 15.75 -0.46
CA ALA A 150 9.37 16.24 -1.83
C ALA A 150 8.38 17.43 -1.86
N HIS A 151 7.32 17.38 -1.05
CA HIS A 151 6.40 18.52 -0.88
C HIS A 151 7.07 19.72 -0.20
N LEU A 152 7.98 19.47 0.74
CA LEU A 152 8.76 20.55 1.35
C LEU A 152 9.68 21.22 0.32
N ALA A 153 10.40 20.45 -0.49
CA ALA A 153 11.23 20.97 -1.58
C ALA A 153 10.40 21.78 -2.59
N ARG A 154 9.25 21.27 -2.98
CA ARG A 154 8.30 22.00 -3.85
C ARG A 154 7.91 23.35 -3.27
N ARG A 155 7.53 23.38 -1.98
CA ARG A 155 7.18 24.64 -1.30
C ARG A 155 8.35 25.62 -1.23
N GLY A 156 9.58 25.10 -1.15
CA GLY A 156 10.82 25.87 -1.24
C GLY A 156 11.23 26.27 -2.66
N GLY A 157 10.40 26.00 -3.68
CA GLY A 157 10.64 26.43 -5.07
C GLY A 157 11.41 25.44 -5.95
N ALA A 158 11.65 24.20 -5.48
CA ALA A 158 12.22 23.16 -6.33
C ALA A 158 11.25 22.74 -7.45
N ASP A 159 11.80 22.34 -8.60
CA ASP A 159 11.05 21.81 -9.73
C ASP A 159 10.53 20.38 -9.44
N VAL A 160 9.47 20.32 -8.64
CA VAL A 160 8.80 19.10 -8.19
C VAL A 160 7.33 19.17 -8.60
N PRO A 161 6.80 18.17 -9.34
CA PRO A 161 5.40 18.19 -9.77
C PRO A 161 4.38 18.24 -8.62
N ALA A 162 3.20 18.79 -8.87
CA ALA A 162 2.22 19.11 -7.81
C ALA A 162 1.68 17.89 -7.07
N HIS A 163 1.52 16.80 -7.81
CA HIS A 163 1.03 15.55 -7.30
C HIS A 163 2.16 14.53 -7.20
N TYR A 164 3.37 14.98 -6.84
CA TYR A 164 4.54 14.11 -6.71
C TYR A 164 4.93 13.85 -5.24
N PRO A 165 5.45 12.67 -4.95
CA PRO A 165 5.03 11.41 -5.57
C PRO A 165 3.54 11.17 -5.25
N HIS A 166 2.75 10.77 -6.26
CA HIS A 166 1.31 10.56 -6.08
C HIS A 166 1.09 9.28 -5.31
N TYR A 167 0.41 9.30 -4.16
CA TYR A 167 0.11 8.09 -3.40
C TYR A 167 -1.35 8.06 -2.94
N GLY A 168 -1.91 6.85 -2.86
CA GLY A 168 -3.17 6.61 -2.16
C GLY A 168 -3.10 6.98 -0.67
N PRO A 169 -4.25 7.11 0.03
CA PRO A 169 -4.26 7.35 1.47
C PRO A 169 -3.44 6.26 2.17
N TYR A 170 -2.64 6.64 3.18
CA TYR A 170 -1.83 5.74 4.00
C TYR A 170 -2.64 5.34 5.22
N PRO A 171 -3.54 4.36 5.14
CA PRO A 171 -4.67 4.40 6.02
C PRO A 171 -4.19 4.11 7.44
N PHE A 172 -3.32 3.11 7.68
CA PHE A 172 -3.01 2.70 9.06
C PHE A 172 -1.63 2.04 9.33
N ALA A 173 -0.61 2.13 8.46
CA ALA A 173 0.55 1.22 8.55
C ALA A 173 1.93 1.80 8.18
N ALA A 174 2.24 3.03 8.58
CA ALA A 174 3.56 3.66 8.39
C ALA A 174 4.32 3.80 9.71
N LYS A 175 4.26 2.80 10.59
CA LYS A 175 5.02 2.77 11.84
C LYS A 175 6.40 2.18 11.55
N PHE A 176 7.46 2.89 11.92
CA PHE A 176 8.81 2.39 11.76
C PHE A 176 9.20 1.46 12.93
N HIS A 177 9.85 0.35 12.59
CA HIS A 177 10.33 -0.71 13.48
C HIS A 177 11.85 -0.88 13.27
N PRO A 178 12.69 -0.23 14.10
CA PRO A 178 14.15 -0.23 13.94
C PRO A 178 14.82 -1.59 14.17
N GLU A 179 14.13 -2.53 14.82
CA GLU A 179 14.61 -3.87 15.13
C GLU A 179 14.53 -4.84 13.95
N VAL A 180 13.83 -4.46 12.87
CA VAL A 180 13.61 -5.32 11.70
C VAL A 180 14.60 -4.97 10.59
N ALA A 181 15.38 -5.96 10.15
CA ALA A 181 16.25 -5.81 8.99
C ALA A 181 15.42 -5.63 7.72
N ASP A 182 15.86 -4.73 6.83
CA ASP A 182 15.22 -4.57 5.53
C ASP A 182 15.34 -5.84 4.70
N ARG A 183 14.28 -6.17 3.94
CA ARG A 183 14.35 -7.25 2.95
C ARG A 183 15.46 -6.92 1.95
N GLU A 184 16.29 -7.91 1.64
CA GLU A 184 17.42 -7.80 0.71
C GLU A 184 17.09 -7.02 -0.57
N PRO A 185 18.10 -6.36 -1.20
CA PRO A 185 17.94 -5.64 -2.45
C PRO A 185 17.16 -6.45 -3.49
N TYR A 186 16.25 -5.79 -4.23
CA TYR A 186 15.66 -6.35 -5.44
C TYR A 186 16.79 -6.51 -6.46
N GLU A 187 17.46 -7.66 -6.44
CA GLU A 187 18.26 -8.11 -7.57
C GLU A 187 17.26 -8.36 -8.70
N SER A 188 17.29 -7.50 -9.72
CA SER A 188 16.61 -7.83 -10.97
C SER A 188 17.29 -9.08 -11.52
N GLU A 189 16.66 -10.24 -11.39
CA GLU A 189 16.98 -11.38 -12.24
C GLU A 189 16.91 -10.93 -13.71
N GLY A 190 18.06 -10.86 -14.36
CA GLY A 190 18.18 -10.68 -15.81
C GLY A 190 18.95 -9.45 -16.26
N ALA A 191 20.24 -9.39 -15.95
CA ALA A 191 21.20 -8.67 -16.77
C ALA A 191 22.56 -9.40 -16.76
N ASP A 192 22.56 -10.66 -17.20
CA ASP A 192 23.77 -11.31 -17.71
C ASP A 192 23.38 -12.29 -18.82
N ASP A 193 23.54 -11.86 -20.07
CA ASP A 193 24.41 -12.54 -21.05
C ASP A 193 24.25 -11.90 -22.46
N ARG A 194 25.32 -11.21 -22.88
CA ARG A 194 25.72 -10.77 -24.24
C ARG A 194 25.28 -9.41 -24.79
#